data_AF-S6UUW3-F1
#
_entry.id   AF-S6UUW3-F1
#
_cell.length_a   1.000
_cell.length_b   1.000
_cell.length_c   1.000
_cell.angle_alpha   90.00
_cell.angle_beta   90.00
_cell.angle_gamma   90.00
#
_symmetry.space_group_name_H-M   'P 1'
#
loop_
_entity.id
_entity.type
_entity.pdbx_description
1 polymer ?
#
loop_
_entity_poly.entity_id
_entity_poly.type
_entity_poly.pdbx_seq_one_letter_code
_entity_poly.pdbx_strand_id
1 'polypeptide(L)'
;MTPLMLMVVAGAGIALLLFLVLKYKFQPFVALMLVSIIVALVAGVKPADLVATIEGGMGKTLGHIAIIIALGAMIGRIIELSGGAEALAKTLINRFGNRRTPLALTVAGFMVGIP
;
A
#
# COMPACT_ATOMS: atom_id res chain seq x y z
N MET A 1 -20.69 -23.69 0.74
CA MET A 1 -19.33 -24.06 0.30
C MET A 1 -18.59 -24.65 1.48
N THR A 2 -17.72 -25.65 1.28
CA THR A 2 -16.93 -26.21 2.38
C THR A 2 -15.87 -25.18 2.84
N PRO A 3 -15.47 -25.17 4.13
CA PRO A 3 -14.44 -24.23 4.62
C PRO A 3 -13.13 -24.33 3.84
N LEU A 4 -12.77 -25.55 3.43
CA LEU A 4 -11.56 -25.82 2.65
C LEU A 4 -11.59 -25.11 1.28
N MET A 5 -12.76 -25.09 0.62
CA MET A 5 -12.93 -24.41 -0.67
C MET A 5 -12.76 -22.89 -0.53
N LEU A 6 -13.27 -22.29 0.55
CA LEU A 6 -13.11 -20.85 0.79
C LEU A 6 -11.64 -20.47 1.05
N MET A 7 -10.89 -21.30 1.77
CA MET A 7 -9.45 -21.08 2.00
C MET A 7 -8.66 -21.15 0.69
N VAL A 8 -8.97 -22.10 -0.18
CA VAL A 8 -8.34 -22.22 -1.50
C VAL A 8 -8.66 -21.01 -2.38
N VAL A 9 -9.93 -20.57 -2.41
CA VAL A 9 -10.36 -19.39 -3.17
C VAL A 9 -9.67 -18.13 -2.65
N ALA A 10 -9.57 -17.96 -1.32
CA ALA A 10 -8.87 -16.84 -0.71
C ALA A 10 -7.37 -16.83 -1.06
N GLY A 11 -6.69 -17.99 -0.94
CA GLY A 11 -5.29 -18.12 -1.32
C GLY A 11 -5.03 -17.83 -2.80
N ALA A 12 -5.90 -18.34 -3.68
CA ALA A 12 -5.84 -18.05 -5.12
C ALA A 12 -6.09 -16.56 -5.41
N GLY A 13 -7.00 -15.92 -4.69
CA GLY A 13 -7.25 -14.48 -4.79
C GLY A 13 -6.01 -13.65 -4.42
N ILE A 14 -5.36 -13.96 -3.31
CA ILE A 14 -4.10 -13.28 -2.90
C ILE A 14 -3.01 -13.48 -3.96
N ALA A 15 -2.83 -14.71 -4.44
CA ALA A 15 -1.85 -15.00 -5.49
C ALA A 15 -2.13 -14.20 -6.78
N LEU A 16 -3.40 -14.14 -7.19
CA LEU A 16 -3.83 -13.37 -8.36
C LEU A 16 -3.58 -11.86 -8.18
N LEU A 17 -3.89 -11.30 -7.00
CA LEU A 17 -3.62 -9.91 -6.66
C LEU A 17 -2.13 -9.60 -6.76
N LEU A 18 -1.28 -10.41 -6.12
CA LEU A 18 0.16 -10.22 -6.15
C LEU A 18 0.70 -10.35 -7.59
N PHE A 19 0.17 -11.28 -8.37
CA PHE A 19 0.54 -11.45 -9.77
C PHE A 19 0.19 -10.21 -10.63
N LEU A 20 -1.01 -9.66 -10.47
CA LEU A 20 -1.44 -8.42 -11.14
C LEU A 20 -0.55 -7.23 -10.78
N VAL A 21 -0.22 -7.07 -9.50
CA VAL A 21 0.60 -5.94 -9.02
C VAL A 21 2.07 -6.10 -9.42
N LEU A 22 2.65 -7.29 -9.25
CA LEU A 22 4.09 -7.50 -9.46
C LEU A 22 4.45 -7.70 -10.94
N LYS A 23 3.66 -8.48 -11.68
CA LYS A 23 3.97 -8.82 -13.08
C LYS A 23 3.38 -7.81 -14.05
N TYR A 24 2.09 -7.51 -13.91
CA TYR A 24 1.41 -6.58 -14.81
C TYR A 24 1.49 -5.11 -14.36
N LYS A 25 2.06 -4.84 -13.17
CA LYS A 25 2.23 -3.48 -12.63
C LYS A 25 0.92 -2.71 -12.55
N PHE A 26 -0.18 -3.41 -12.28
CA PHE A 26 -1.46 -2.74 -12.04
C PHE A 26 -1.38 -1.93 -10.75
N GLN A 27 -2.04 -0.76 -10.74
CA GLN A 27 -2.17 0.01 -9.52
C GLN A 27 -2.84 -0.86 -8.44
N PRO A 28 -2.29 -0.97 -7.22
CA PRO A 28 -2.74 -1.92 -6.21
C PRO A 28 -4.24 -1.84 -5.93
N PHE A 29 -4.78 -0.61 -5.93
CA PHE A 29 -6.19 -0.36 -5.75
C PHE A 29 -7.07 -1.02 -6.83
N VAL A 30 -6.71 -0.85 -8.11
CA VAL A 30 -7.45 -1.40 -9.25
C VAL A 30 -7.34 -2.93 -9.27
N ALA A 31 -6.15 -3.46 -8.98
CA ALA A 31 -5.95 -4.91 -8.86
C ALA A 31 -6.81 -5.50 -7.73
N LEU A 32 -6.85 -4.82 -6.57
CA LEU A 32 -7.67 -5.25 -5.43
C LEU A 32 -9.16 -5.23 -5.77
N MET A 33 -9.66 -4.19 -6.46
CA MET A 33 -11.06 -4.17 -6.94
C MET A 33 -11.38 -5.36 -7.83
N LEU A 34 -10.58 -5.60 -8.87
CA LEU A 34 -10.80 -6.68 -9.82
C LEU A 34 -10.79 -8.05 -9.14
N VAL A 35 -9.78 -8.30 -8.29
CA VAL A 35 -9.67 -9.56 -7.56
C VAL A 35 -10.83 -9.73 -6.58
N SER A 36 -11.25 -8.67 -5.89
CA SER A 36 -12.39 -8.74 -4.95
C SER A 36 -13.69 -9.09 -5.67
N ILE A 37 -13.93 -8.54 -6.85
CA ILE A 37 -15.08 -8.90 -7.71
C ILE A 37 -15.03 -10.38 -8.08
N ILE A 38 -13.89 -10.85 -8.59
CA ILE A 38 -13.72 -12.25 -9.00
C ILE A 38 -13.94 -13.19 -7.82
N VAL A 39 -13.31 -12.92 -6.67
CA VAL A 39 -13.41 -13.74 -5.47
C VAL A 39 -14.84 -13.75 -4.93
N ALA A 40 -15.53 -12.61 -4.90
CA ALA A 40 -16.92 -12.54 -4.43
C ALA A 40 -17.87 -13.36 -5.32
N LEU A 41 -17.71 -13.29 -6.64
CA LEU A 41 -18.49 -14.09 -7.58
C LEU A 41 -18.22 -15.59 -7.42
N VAL A 42 -16.95 -15.99 -7.30
CA VAL A 42 -16.56 -17.39 -7.09
C VAL A 42 -17.02 -17.91 -5.72
N ALA A 43 -17.06 -17.05 -4.70
CA ALA A 43 -17.56 -17.38 -3.36
C ALA A 43 -19.10 -17.44 -3.28
N GLY A 44 -19.82 -17.17 -4.38
CA GLY A 44 -21.27 -17.30 -4.46
C GLY A 44 -22.04 -16.10 -3.92
N VAL A 45 -21.43 -14.91 -3.85
CA VAL A 45 -22.14 -13.66 -3.52
C VAL A 45 -23.13 -13.34 -4.64
N LYS A 46 -24.37 -12.99 -4.29
CA LYS A 46 -25.38 -12.62 -5.27
C LYS A 46 -24.92 -11.35 -6.01
N PRO A 47 -25.12 -11.24 -7.34
CA PRO A 47 -24.72 -10.06 -8.10
C PRO A 47 -25.33 -8.75 -7.58
N ALA A 48 -26.55 -8.81 -7.04
CA ALA A 48 -27.22 -7.66 -6.43
C ALA A 48 -26.50 -7.13 -5.18
N ASP A 49 -25.82 -8.00 -4.42
CA ASP A 49 -25.14 -7.67 -3.17
C ASP A 49 -23.64 -7.41 -3.38
N LEU A 50 -23.15 -7.57 -4.62
CA LEU A 50 -21.72 -7.52 -4.96
C LEU A 50 -21.11 -6.15 -4.65
N VAL A 51 -21.78 -5.07 -5.09
CA VAL A 51 -21.31 -3.69 -4.88
C VAL A 51 -21.23 -3.39 -3.39
N ALA A 52 -22.30 -3.67 -2.63
CA ALA A 52 -22.34 -3.43 -1.19
C ALA A 52 -21.28 -4.25 -0.43
N THR A 53 -21.03 -5.50 -0.85
CA THR A 53 -20.00 -6.37 -0.25
C THR A 53 -18.60 -5.80 -0.48
N ILE A 54 -18.31 -5.34 -1.70
CA ILE A 54 -17.02 -4.74 -2.05
C ILE A 54 -16.82 -3.41 -1.33
N GLU A 55 -17.82 -2.52 -1.37
CA GLU A 55 -17.78 -1.22 -0.69
C GLU A 55 -17.63 -1.38 0.82
N GLY A 56 -18.32 -2.36 1.43
CA GLY A 56 -18.18 -2.64 2.86
C GLY A 56 -16.79 -3.13 3.23
N GLY A 57 -16.25 -4.11 2.49
CA GLY A 57 -14.90 -4.65 2.72
C GLY A 57 -13.80 -3.61 2.49
N MET A 58 -13.84 -2.97 1.33
CA MET A 58 -12.88 -1.93 0.95
C MET A 58 -13.01 -0.69 1.85
N GLY A 59 -14.22 -0.23 2.14
CA GLY A 59 -14.48 0.94 2.97
C GLY A 59 -13.98 0.75 4.40
N LYS A 60 -14.08 -0.45 4.97
CA LYS A 60 -13.47 -0.76 6.27
C LYS A 60 -11.95 -0.63 6.25
N THR A 61 -11.30 -1.20 5.22
CA THR A 61 -9.84 -1.14 5.09
C THR A 61 -9.37 0.27 4.79
N LEU A 62 -9.92 0.93 3.76
CA LEU A 62 -9.58 2.30 3.43
C LEU A 62 -9.90 3.26 4.56
N GLY A 63 -11.05 3.13 5.22
CA GLY A 63 -11.41 4.01 6.34
C GLY A 63 -10.39 3.97 7.47
N HIS A 64 -9.84 2.79 7.78
CA HIS A 64 -8.82 2.64 8.82
C HIS A 64 -7.48 3.29 8.42
N ILE A 65 -7.05 3.14 7.17
CA ILE A 65 -5.71 3.55 6.73
C ILE A 65 -5.72 4.96 6.09
N ALA A 66 -6.87 5.47 5.65
CA ALA A 66 -6.99 6.72 4.90
C ALA A 66 -6.53 7.94 5.69
N ILE A 67 -6.92 8.05 6.97
CA ILE A 67 -6.48 9.16 7.82
C ILE A 67 -4.95 9.09 8.03
N ILE A 68 -4.42 7.90 8.28
CA ILE A 68 -2.98 7.69 8.50
C ILE A 68 -2.20 8.08 7.23
N ILE A 69 -2.63 7.61 6.06
CA ILE A 69 -2.00 7.95 4.78
C ILE A 69 -2.12 9.45 4.48
N ALA A 70 -3.30 10.05 4.70
CA ALA A 70 -3.52 11.46 4.43
C ALA A 70 -2.64 12.35 5.32
N LEU A 71 -2.61 12.07 6.63
CA LEU A 71 -1.75 12.81 7.56
C LEU A 71 -0.26 12.58 7.26
N GLY A 72 0.14 11.33 7.01
CA GLY A 72 1.52 11.00 6.62
C GLY A 72 1.96 11.76 5.36
N ALA A 73 1.10 11.81 4.33
CA ALA A 73 1.35 12.58 3.12
C ALA A 73 1.44 14.09 3.38
N MET A 74 0.57 14.63 4.24
CA MET A 74 0.62 16.05 4.64
C MET A 74 1.91 16.38 5.39
N ILE A 75 2.31 15.57 6.37
CA ILE A 75 3.56 15.75 7.13
C ILE A 75 4.77 15.61 6.20
N GLY A 76 4.79 14.59 5.34
CA GLY A 76 5.84 14.40 4.34
C GLY A 76 5.99 15.64 3.45
N ARG A 77 4.88 16.21 2.99
CA ARG A 77 4.88 17.44 2.18
C ARG A 77 5.38 18.66 2.96
N ILE A 78 5.02 18.79 4.24
CA ILE A 78 5.53 19.86 5.11
C ILE A 78 7.06 19.73 5.29
N ILE A 79 7.58 18.52 5.51
CA ILE A 79 9.02 18.26 5.64
C ILE A 79 9.76 18.60 4.34
N GLU A 80 9.18 18.27 3.19
CA GLU A 80 9.73 18.60 1.87
C GLU A 80 9.76 20.12 1.66
N LEU A 81 8.65 20.82 1.87
CA LEU A 81 8.53 22.27 1.64
C LEU A 81 9.33 23.12 2.63
N SER A 82 9.50 22.65 3.87
CA SER A 82 10.30 23.34 4.90
C SER A 82 11.81 23.20 4.71
N GLY A 83 12.27 22.37 3.77
CA GLY A 83 13.68 22.01 3.64
C GLY A 83 14.18 21.05 4.74
N GLY A 84 13.27 20.52 5.57
CA GLY A 84 13.62 19.58 6.65
C GLY A 84 14.27 18.30 6.14
N ALA A 85 13.81 17.78 4.99
CA ALA A 85 14.43 16.62 4.34
C ALA A 85 15.89 16.91 3.92
N GLU A 86 16.16 18.12 3.40
CA GLU A 86 17.50 18.53 2.99
C GLU A 86 18.42 18.76 4.20
N ALA A 87 17.91 19.35 5.27
CA ALA A 87 18.64 19.52 6.53
C ALA A 87 19.02 18.17 7.16
N LEU A 88 18.10 17.20 7.16
CA LEU A 88 18.36 15.83 7.61
C LEU A 88 19.43 15.15 6.77
N ALA A 89 19.33 15.23 5.44
CA ALA A 89 20.32 14.66 4.52
C ALA A 89 21.71 15.24 4.75
N LYS A 90 21.85 16.58 4.84
CA LYS A 90 23.13 17.24 5.12
C LYS A 90 23.72 16.83 6.47
N THR A 91 22.89 16.75 7.50
CA THR A 91 23.33 16.33 8.85
C THR A 91 23.86 14.89 8.84
N LEU A 92 23.17 13.98 8.14
CA LEU A 92 23.61 12.59 8.01
C LEU A 92 24.89 12.48 7.18
N ILE A 93 25.03 13.22 6.08
CA ILE A 93 26.26 13.23 5.28
C ILE A 93 27.45 13.72 6.13
N ASN A 94 27.28 14.79 6.89
CA ASN A 94 28.32 15.32 7.77
C ASN A 94 28.72 14.33 8.87
N ARG A 95 27.75 13.55 9.40
CA ARG A 95 28.01 12.57 10.46
C ARG A 95 28.65 11.27 9.95
N PHE A 96 28.24 10.77 8.79
CA PHE A 96 28.79 9.55 8.19
C PHE A 96 30.10 9.79 7.42
N GLY A 97 30.36 11.06 7.07
CA GLY A 97 31.52 11.51 6.30
C GLY A 97 31.33 11.38 4.79
N ASN A 98 31.98 12.26 4.02
CA ASN A 98 31.86 12.34 2.55
C ASN A 98 32.13 11.02 1.81
N ARG A 99 32.87 10.09 2.40
CA ARG A 99 33.18 8.79 1.80
C ARG A 99 31.98 7.82 1.81
N ARG A 100 30.93 8.11 2.61
CA ARG A 100 29.74 7.28 2.81
C ARG A 100 28.43 8.02 2.45
N THR A 101 28.50 9.05 1.61
CA THR A 101 27.33 9.82 1.15
C THR A 101 26.18 8.94 0.62
N PRO A 102 26.42 7.88 -0.20
CA PRO A 102 25.33 7.01 -0.65
C PRO A 102 24.58 6.32 0.50
N LEU A 103 25.31 5.86 1.53
CA LEU A 103 24.69 5.25 2.72
C LEU A 103 23.89 6.29 3.52
N ALA A 104 24.45 7.49 3.71
CA ALA A 104 23.77 8.57 4.41
C ALA A 104 22.45 8.98 3.72
N LEU A 105 22.46 9.08 2.39
CA LEU A 105 21.28 9.39 1.59
C LEU A 105 20.26 8.24 1.61
N THR A 106 20.70 6.98 1.62
CA THR A 106 19.80 5.82 1.72
C THR A 106 19.08 5.81 3.07
N VAL A 107 19.80 6.07 4.16
CA VAL A 107 19.21 6.17 5.52
C VAL A 107 18.27 7.37 5.61
N ALA A 108 18.68 8.53 5.10
CA ALA A 108 17.83 9.72 5.05
C ALA A 108 16.54 9.44 4.26
N GLY A 109 16.66 8.81 3.09
CA GLY A 109 15.53 8.41 2.25
C GLY A 109 14.62 7.38 2.92
N PHE A 110 15.17 6.44 3.70
CA PHE A 110 14.36 5.51 4.49
C PHE A 110 13.59 6.20 5.62
N MET A 111 14.23 7.14 6.32
CA MET A 111 13.60 7.89 7.42
C MET A 111 12.51 8.87 6.94
N VAL A 112 12.70 9.48 5.78
CA VAL A 112 11.76 10.47 5.23
C VAL A 112 10.72 9.82 4.30
N GLY A 113 11.08 8.75 3.59
CA GLY A 113 10.25 8.07 2.60
C GLY A 113 9.24 7.07 3.17
N ILE A 114 9.30 6.76 4.46
CA ILE A 114 8.30 5.96 5.18
C ILE A 114 7.56 6.89 6.17
N PRO A 115 6.62 7.73 5.69
CA PRO A 115 5.72 8.47 6.57
C PRO A 115 4.70 7.57 7.28
#